data_AF-A0A962MTR9-F1
#
_entry.id   AF-A0A962MTR9-F1
#
_cell.length_a   1.000
_cell.length_b   1.000
_cell.length_c   1.000
_cell.angle_alpha   90.00
_cell.angle_beta   90.00
_cell.angle_gamma   90.00
#
_symmetry.space_group_name_H-M   'P 1'
#
loop_
_entity.id
_entity.type
_entity.pdbx_description
1 polymer ?
#
loop_
_entity_poly.entity_id
_entity_poly.type
_entity_poly.pdbx_seq_one_letter_code
_entity_poly.pdbx_strand_id
1 'polypeptide(L)'
;MITAAAIEYRKKAALQDAADDLLAFTEKMHRYLIGERDCFYERHTNSEGEFTDPDDEEACLMMDRDIDEAATLIARAKGIA
;
A
#
# COMPACT_ATOMS: atom_id res chain seq x y z
N MET A 1 1.08 34.47 21.32
CA MET A 1 1.03 33.01 21.55
C MET A 1 0.28 32.37 20.40
N ILE A 2 0.82 31.32 19.78
CA ILE A 2 0.09 30.53 18.78
C ILE A 2 -0.82 29.56 19.55
N THR A 3 -2.10 29.53 19.21
CA THR A 3 -3.08 28.65 19.87
C THR A 3 -2.97 27.22 19.36
N ALA A 4 -3.44 26.25 20.15
CA ALA A 4 -3.50 24.84 19.73
C ALA A 4 -4.29 24.66 18.41
N ALA A 5 -5.39 25.39 18.25
CA ALA A 5 -6.19 25.38 17.02
C ALA A 5 -5.39 25.87 15.79
N ALA A 6 -4.57 26.91 15.94
CA ALA A 6 -3.72 27.39 14.86
C ALA A 6 -2.61 26.39 14.48
N ILE A 7 -2.11 25.60 15.44
CA ILE A 7 -1.17 24.51 15.16
C ILE A 7 -1.85 23.38 14.40
N GLU A 8 -3.04 22.96 14.83
CA GLU A 8 -3.79 21.89 14.17
C GLU A 8 -4.19 22.26 12.74
N TYR A 9 -4.64 23.50 12.52
CA TYR A 9 -4.94 24.01 11.18
C TYR A 9 -3.72 23.93 10.25
N ARG A 10 -2.55 24.36 10.72
CA ARG A 10 -1.31 24.30 9.93
C ARG A 10 -0.90 22.87 9.57
N LYS A 11 -1.08 21.92 10.49
CA LYS A 11 -0.81 20.50 10.21
C LYS A 11 -1.75 19.95 9.14
N LYS A 12 -3.04 20.26 9.23
CA LYS A 12 -4.05 19.84 8.24
C LYS A 12 -3.77 20.46 6.86
N ALA A 13 -3.44 21.75 6.81
CA ALA A 13 -3.06 22.43 5.57
C ALA A 13 -1.81 21.79 4.94
N ALA A 14 -0.75 21.55 5.72
CA ALA A 14 0.45 20.90 5.21
C ALA A 14 0.20 19.47 4.70
N LEU A 15 -0.72 18.73 5.33
CA LEU A 15 -1.12 17.40 4.86
C LEU A 15 -1.92 17.48 3.54
N GLN A 16 -2.80 18.48 3.40
CA GLN A 16 -3.54 18.73 2.16
C GLN A 16 -2.60 19.12 1.02
N ASP A 17 -1.63 19.99 1.29
CA ASP A 17 -0.63 20.41 0.31
C ASP A 17 0.23 19.23 -0.19
N ALA A 18 0.50 18.24 0.67
CA ALA A 18 1.25 17.04 0.32
C ALA A 18 0.38 15.87 -0.19
N ALA A 19 -0.95 16.02 -0.26
CA ALA A 19 -1.87 14.91 -0.48
C ALA A 19 -1.66 14.22 -1.83
N ASP A 20 -1.47 14.99 -2.90
CA ASP A 20 -1.28 14.46 -4.25
C ASP A 20 0.04 13.70 -4.37
N ASP A 21 1.12 14.23 -3.78
CA ASP A 21 2.44 13.58 -3.76
C ASP A 21 2.40 12.29 -2.94
N LEU A 22 1.72 12.29 -1.80
CA LEU A 22 1.52 11.09 -0.97
C LEU A 22 0.71 10.04 -1.73
N LEU A 23 -0.37 10.44 -2.41
CA LEU A 23 -1.17 9.53 -3.24
C LEU A 23 -0.33 8.92 -4.37
N ALA A 24 0.39 9.75 -5.13
CA ALA A 24 1.25 9.28 -6.21
C ALA A 24 2.35 8.33 -5.70
N PHE A 25 2.92 8.62 -4.52
CA PHE A 25 3.88 7.74 -3.89
C PHE A 25 3.25 6.40 -3.47
N THR A 26 2.08 6.42 -2.83
CA THR A 26 1.35 5.20 -2.44
C THR A 26 1.00 4.35 -3.65
N GLU A 27 0.56 4.94 -4.76
CA GLU A 27 0.30 4.21 -6.01
C GLU A 27 1.56 3.54 -6.57
N LYS A 28 2.70 4.25 -6.52
CA LYS A 28 3.99 3.68 -6.93
C LYS A 28 4.36 2.50 -6.04
N MET A 29 4.21 2.64 -4.73
CA MET A 29 4.52 1.57 -3.77
C MET A 29 3.58 0.37 -3.92
N HIS A 30 2.29 0.61 -4.19
CA HIS A 30 1.34 -0.46 -4.46
C HIS A 30 1.73 -1.29 -5.70
N ARG A 31 2.11 -0.63 -6.80
CA ARG A 31 2.64 -1.33 -8.00
C ARG A 31 3.93 -2.09 -7.71
N TYR A 32 4.80 -1.51 -6.89
CA TYR A 32 6.04 -2.17 -6.48
C TYR A 32 5.74 -3.44 -5.68
N LEU A 33 4.83 -3.38 -4.71
CA LEU A 33 4.44 -4.52 -3.88
C LEU A 33 3.82 -5.66 -4.71
N ILE A 34 2.97 -5.34 -5.69
CA ILE A 34 2.46 -6.33 -6.64
C ILE A 34 3.62 -7.04 -7.37
N GLY A 35 4.59 -6.26 -7.87
CA GLY A 35 5.76 -6.82 -8.55
C GLY A 35 6.62 -7.71 -7.65
N GLU A 36 6.83 -7.32 -6.39
CA GLU A 36 7.54 -8.15 -5.40
C GLU A 36 6.77 -9.44 -5.10
N ARG A 37 5.45 -9.38 -4.92
CA ARG A 37 4.59 -10.55 -4.72
C ARG A 37 4.67 -11.50 -5.91
N ASP A 38 4.57 -10.98 -7.13
CA ASP A 38 4.65 -11.79 -8.35
C ASP A 38 6.02 -12.48 -8.47
N CYS A 39 7.11 -11.74 -8.22
CA CYS A 39 8.47 -12.30 -8.21
C CYS A 39 8.66 -13.35 -7.10
N PHE A 40 8.04 -13.15 -5.94
CA PHE A 40 8.07 -14.10 -4.83
C PHE A 40 7.35 -15.38 -5.22
N TYR A 41 6.13 -15.27 -5.76
CA TYR A 41 5.33 -16.40 -6.22
C TYR A 41 6.08 -17.23 -7.27
N GLU A 42 6.68 -16.60 -8.27
CA GLU A 42 7.45 -17.30 -9.32
C GLU A 42 8.65 -18.11 -8.79
N ARG A 43 9.22 -17.72 -7.64
CA ARG A 43 10.41 -18.38 -7.07
C ARG A 43 10.09 -19.46 -6.04
N HIS A 44 8.93 -19.40 -5.42
CA HIS A 44 8.55 -20.26 -4.29
C HIS A 44 7.39 -21.20 -4.63
N THR A 45 6.90 -21.18 -5.87
CA THR A 45 5.94 -22.16 -6.37
C THR A 45 6.58 -23.21 -7.27
N ASN A 46 6.00 -24.39 -7.27
CA ASN A 46 6.40 -25.48 -8.17
C ASN A 46 5.87 -25.24 -9.60
N SER A 47 6.08 -26.20 -10.50
CA SER A 47 5.61 -26.11 -11.89
C SER A 47 4.08 -26.08 -12.06
N GLU A 48 3.33 -26.41 -11.01
CA GLU A 48 1.86 -26.36 -10.97
C GLU A 48 1.35 -25.05 -10.34
N GLY A 49 2.24 -24.17 -9.87
CA GLY A 49 1.87 -22.92 -9.20
C GLY A 49 1.50 -23.10 -7.73
N GLU A 50 1.89 -24.22 -7.12
CA GLU A 50 1.61 -24.49 -5.70
C GLU A 50 2.83 -24.17 -4.84
N PHE A 51 2.59 -23.54 -3.69
CA PHE A 51 3.59 -23.41 -2.65
C PHE A 51 3.83 -24.78 -2.01
N THR A 52 5.10 -25.17 -1.90
CA THR A 52 5.49 -26.40 -1.19
C THR A 52 5.88 -26.16 0.26
N ASP A 53 6.12 -24.89 0.62
CA ASP A 53 6.40 -24.43 1.97
C ASP A 53 5.22 -23.57 2.48
N PRO A 54 4.56 -23.96 3.58
CA PRO A 54 3.47 -23.19 4.17
C PRO A 54 3.89 -21.77 4.61
N ASP A 55 5.14 -21.56 4.98
CA ASP A 55 5.61 -20.24 5.40
C ASP A 55 5.70 -19.28 4.19
N ASP A 56 6.06 -19.80 3.01
CA ASP A 56 6.05 -19.05 1.75
C ASP A 56 4.60 -18.73 1.31
N GLU A 57 3.69 -19.69 1.47
CA GLU A 57 2.27 -19.47 1.20
C GLU A 57 1.70 -18.36 2.11
N GLU A 58 2.00 -18.42 3.42
CA GLU A 58 1.58 -17.39 4.36
C GLU A 58 2.17 -16.02 4.03
N ALA A 59 3.46 -15.96 3.67
CA ALA A 59 4.12 -14.72 3.26
C ALA A 59 3.46 -14.11 2.01
N CYS A 60 3.14 -14.93 1.00
CA CYS A 60 2.43 -14.46 -0.19
C CYS A 60 1.03 -13.93 0.16
N LEU A 61 0.29 -14.62 1.03
CA LEU A 61 -1.02 -14.18 1.50
C LEU A 61 -0.96 -12.89 2.33
N MET A 62 0.14 -12.64 3.04
CA MET A 62 0.37 -11.34 3.70
C MET A 62 0.54 -10.23 2.67
N MET A 63 1.36 -10.45 1.63
CA MET A 63 1.54 -9.46 0.56
C MET A 63 0.22 -9.17 -0.17
N ASP A 64 -0.58 -10.18 -0.47
CA ASP A 64 -1.89 -10.01 -1.12
C ASP A 64 -2.84 -9.14 -0.26
N ARG A 65 -2.85 -9.35 1.07
CA ARG A 65 -3.62 -8.51 2.00
C ARG A 65 -3.17 -7.05 1.97
N ASP A 66 -1.86 -6.82 2.02
CA ASP A 66 -1.30 -5.46 1.99
C ASP A 66 -1.55 -4.77 0.64
N ILE A 67 -1.54 -5.53 -0.47
CA ILE A 67 -1.91 -5.06 -1.81
C ILE A 67 -3.37 -4.60 -1.82
N ASP A 68 -4.30 -5.42 -1.33
CA ASP A 68 -5.73 -5.11 -1.29
C ASP A 68 -6.04 -3.90 -0.38
N GLU A 69 -5.37 -3.81 0.77
CA GLU A 69 -5.48 -2.66 1.67
C GLU A 69 -4.99 -1.37 0.98
N ALA A 70 -3.82 -1.41 0.34
CA ALA A 70 -3.29 -0.28 -0.41
C ALA A 70 -4.22 0.14 -1.56
N ALA A 71 -4.77 -0.82 -2.32
CA ALA A 71 -5.74 -0.55 -3.38
C ALA A 71 -6.99 0.17 -2.85
N THR A 72 -7.51 -0.29 -1.70
CA THR A 72 -8.67 0.32 -1.04
C THR A 72 -8.38 1.75 -0.60
N LEU A 73 -7.22 2.01 0.00
CA LEU A 73 -6.81 3.34 0.43
C LEU A 73 -6.63 4.30 -0.76
N ILE A 74 -6.02 3.84 -1.86
CA ILE A 74 -5.89 4.62 -3.10
C ILE A 74 -7.26 4.97 -3.67
N ALA A 75 -8.19 4.00 -3.74
CA ALA A 75 -9.53 4.22 -4.27
C ALA A 75 -10.31 5.26 -3.45
N ARG A 76 -10.20 5.19 -2.11
CA ARG A 76 -10.78 6.17 -1.19
C ARG A 76 -10.16 7.57 -1.37
N ALA A 77 -8.83 7.65 -1.47
CA ALA A 77 -8.13 8.92 -1.66
C ALA A 77 -8.52 9.62 -2.99
N LYS A 78 -8.85 8.83 -4.03
CA LYS A 78 -9.36 9.33 -5.31
C LYS A 78 -10.85 9.65 -5.32
N GLY A 79 -11.59 9.32 -4.27
CA GLY A 79 -13.05 9.46 -4.23
C GLY A 79 -13.81 8.50 -5.15
N ILE A 80 -13.24 7.33 -5.43
CA ILE A 80 -13.83 6.29 -6.31
C ILE A 80 -14.60 5.24 -5.49
N ALA A 81 -14.27 5.09 -4.20
CA ALA A 81 -14.80 4.07 -3.29
C ALA A 81 -15.61 4.66 -2.12
#